data_AF-S4NWL7-F1
#
_entry.id   AF-S4NWL7-F1
#
_cell.length_a   1.000
_cell.length_b   1.000
_cell.length_c   1.000
_cell.angle_alpha   90.00
_cell.angle_beta   90.00
_cell.angle_gamma   90.00
#
_symmetry.space_group_name_H-M   'P 1'
#
loop_
_entity.id
_entity.type
_entity.pdbx_description
1 polymer ?
#
loop_
_entity_poly.entity_id
_entity_poly.type
_entity_poly.pdbx_seq_one_letter_code
_entity_poly.pdbx_strand_id
1 'polypeptide(L)'
;DIKKAIECNLINPELTIVKDSSTGKFKPLLNAIQEGDVDVAKGRLLDTKAKKTYSLDIAFDKGLLVTILQPITSQNITRRYVSDSSA
;
A
#
# COMPACT_ATOMS: atom_id res chain seq x y z
N ASP A 1 0.95 -9.26 9.09
CA ASP A 1 1.46 -9.79 7.82
C ASP A 1 0.87 -8.94 6.69
N ILE A 2 1.73 -8.38 5.82
CA ILE A 2 1.30 -7.49 4.73
C ILE A 2 0.57 -8.27 3.63
N LYS A 3 0.89 -9.55 3.40
CA LYS A 3 0.19 -10.38 2.41
C LYS A 3 -1.28 -10.53 2.78
N LYS A 4 -1.53 -10.86 4.05
CA LYS A 4 -2.88 -10.94 4.60
C LYS A 4 -3.62 -9.59 4.54
N ALA A 5 -2.92 -8.48 4.77
CA ALA A 5 -3.52 -7.15 4.64
C ALA A 5 -3.93 -6.83 3.19
N ILE A 6 -3.15 -7.27 2.20
CA ILE A 6 -3.50 -7.18 0.78
C ILE A 6 -4.70 -8.08 0.46
N GLU A 7 -4.67 -9.34 0.89
CA GLU A 7 -5.77 -10.32 0.69
C GLU A 7 -7.09 -9.86 1.33
N CYS A 8 -7.03 -9.20 2.48
CA CYS A 8 -8.19 -8.64 3.17
C CYS A 8 -8.62 -7.26 2.64
N ASN A 9 -8.04 -6.78 1.53
CA ASN A 9 -8.31 -5.45 0.95
C ASN A 9 -8.04 -4.26 1.90
N LEU A 10 -7.22 -4.44 2.94
CA LEU A 10 -6.80 -3.35 3.83
C LEU A 10 -5.72 -2.48 3.18
N ILE A 11 -4.90 -3.08 2.31
CA ILE A 11 -3.87 -2.40 1.52
C ILE A 11 -4.10 -2.76 0.06
N ASN A 12 -4.37 -1.76 -0.77
CA ASN A 12 -4.32 -1.93 -2.22
C ASN A 12 -2.89 -1.64 -2.69
N PRO A 13 -2.10 -2.63 -3.12
CA PRO A 13 -0.70 -2.44 -3.49
C PRO A 13 -0.51 -1.57 -4.74
N GLU A 14 -1.54 -1.41 -5.57
CA GLU A 14 -1.51 -0.51 -6.75
C GLU A 14 -1.75 0.95 -6.37
N LEU A 15 -2.49 1.19 -5.28
CA LEU A 15 -2.81 2.53 -4.79
C LEU A 15 -1.93 2.97 -3.61
N THR A 16 -1.08 2.09 -3.13
CA THR A 16 -0.17 2.37 -2.02
C THR A 16 1.17 2.81 -2.57
N ILE A 17 1.68 3.93 -2.05
CA ILE A 17 2.96 4.52 -2.42
C ILE A 17 3.86 4.65 -1.19
N VAL A 18 5.15 4.55 -1.42
CA VAL A 18 6.22 4.75 -0.44
C VAL A 18 6.90 6.08 -0.72
N LYS A 19 7.07 6.89 0.31
CA LYS A 19 7.87 8.11 0.27
C LYS A 19 9.30 7.81 0.68
N ASP A 20 10.24 8.09 -0.20
CA ASP A 20 11.65 8.18 0.16
C ASP A 20 11.86 9.45 0.99
N SER A 21 12.13 9.29 2.29
CA SER A 21 12.29 10.41 3.22
C SER A 21 13.57 11.23 2.98
N SER A 22 14.55 10.68 2.26
CA SER A 22 15.80 11.37 1.92
C SER A 22 15.61 12.29 0.71
N THR A 23 14.90 11.83 -0.31
CA THR A 23 14.71 12.57 -1.57
C THR A 23 13.37 13.27 -1.67
N GLY A 24 12.40 12.90 -0.83
CA GLY A 24 11.01 13.36 -0.88
C GLY A 24 10.19 12.77 -2.03
N LYS A 25 10.79 11.89 -2.85
CA LYS A 25 10.12 11.26 -3.99
C LYS A 25 9.21 10.13 -3.55
N PHE A 26 8.20 9.86 -4.37
CA PHE A 26 7.26 8.75 -4.16
C PHE A 26 7.51 7.65 -5.18
N LYS A 27 7.33 6.40 -4.76
CA LYS A 27 7.37 5.22 -5.62
C LYS A 27 6.22 4.27 -5.28
N PRO A 28 5.71 3.47 -6.24
CA PRO A 28 4.71 2.45 -5.95
C PRO A 28 5.18 1.44 -4.91
N LEU A 29 4.27 0.90 -4.10
CA LEU A 29 4.58 -0.11 -3.08
C LEU A 29 5.28 -1.33 -3.67
N LEU A 30 4.81 -1.82 -4.82
CA LEU A 30 5.43 -2.98 -5.49
C LEU A 30 6.90 -2.73 -5.87
N ASN A 31 7.22 -1.52 -6.33
CA ASN A 31 8.61 -1.16 -6.65
C ASN A 31 9.45 -1.07 -5.37
N ALA A 32 8.91 -0.48 -4.30
CA ALA A 32 9.60 -0.42 -3.00
C ALA A 32 9.88 -1.81 -2.42
N ILE A 33 8.98 -2.78 -2.64
CA ILE A 33 9.21 -4.18 -2.26
C ILE A 33 10.35 -4.79 -3.09
N GLN A 34 10.33 -4.59 -4.41
CA GLN A 34 11.37 -5.11 -5.31
C GLN A 34 12.77 -4.52 -5.00
N GLU A 35 12.82 -3.24 -4.64
CA GLU A 35 14.06 -2.53 -4.29
C GLU A 35 14.54 -2.81 -2.86
N GLY A 36 13.74 -3.50 -2.04
CA GLY A 36 14.09 -3.87 -0.66
C GLY A 36 13.83 -2.78 0.38
N ASP A 37 13.19 -1.66 0.00
CA ASP A 37 12.74 -0.64 0.94
C ASP A 37 11.61 -1.15 1.84
N VAL A 38 10.80 -2.10 1.36
CA VAL A 38 9.76 -2.78 2.13
C VAL A 38 10.10 -4.27 2.26
N ASP A 39 10.37 -4.70 3.49
CA ASP A 39 10.47 -6.12 3.83
C ASP A 39 9.06 -6.65 4.13
N VAL A 40 8.48 -7.34 3.15
CA VAL A 40 7.15 -7.96 3.21
C VAL A 40 7.10 -9.04 4.28
N ALA A 41 8.15 -9.85 4.40
CA ALA A 41 8.19 -10.97 5.34
C ALA A 41 8.24 -10.47 6.79
N LYS A 42 8.97 -9.40 7.06
CA LYS A 42 9.06 -8.79 8.39
C LYS A 42 8.00 -7.72 8.64
N GLY A 43 7.27 -7.28 7.61
CA GLY A 43 6.32 -6.17 7.68
C GLY A 43 6.99 -4.86 8.10
N ARG A 44 8.11 -4.52 7.46
CA ARG A 44 8.90 -3.32 7.82
C ARG A 44 9.21 -2.45 6.61
N LEU A 45 9.21 -1.14 6.81
CA LEU A 45 9.63 -0.13 5.84
C LEU A 45 10.94 0.53 6.29
N LEU A 46 11.88 0.73 5.36
CA LEU A 46 13.09 1.53 5.55
C LEU A 46 12.79 3.04 5.44
N ASP A 47 13.07 3.77 6.51
CA ASP A 47 13.23 5.23 6.47
C ASP A 47 14.66 5.55 6.01
N THR A 48 14.79 5.94 4.74
CA THR A 48 16.07 6.18 4.08
C THR A 48 16.85 7.33 4.71
N LYS A 49 16.17 8.34 5.27
CA LYS A 49 16.76 9.52 5.93
C LYS A 49 17.24 9.19 7.34
N ALA A 50 16.40 8.50 8.12
CA ALA A 50 16.75 8.12 9.49
C ALA A 50 17.67 6.88 9.56
N LYS A 51 17.83 6.16 8.44
CA LYS A 51 18.54 4.87 8.35
C LYS A 51 18.02 3.85 9.37
N LYS A 52 16.70 3.85 9.57
CA LYS A 52 15.98 2.95 10.49
C LYS A 52 14.84 2.29 9.77
N THR A 53 14.43 1.12 10.25
CA THR A 53 13.20 0.48 9.78
C THR A 53 12.08 0.71 10.78
N TYR A 54 10.84 0.83 10.29
CA TYR A 54 9.63 0.91 11.09
C TYR A 54 8.66 -0.19 10.71
N SER A 55 7.75 -0.56 11.59
CA SER A 55 6.59 -1.35 11.23
C SER A 55 5.65 -0.54 10.32
N LEU A 56 4.82 -1.22 9.53
CA LEU A 56 4.00 -0.56 8.50
C LEU A 56 2.97 0.43 9.09
N ASP A 57 2.41 0.15 10.26
CA ASP A 57 1.54 1.05 11.02
C ASP A 57 2.26 2.37 11.36
N ILE A 58 3.46 2.28 11.94
CA ILE A 58 4.28 3.46 12.23
C ILE A 58 4.67 4.19 10.94
N ALA A 59 4.90 3.46 9.85
CA ALA A 59 5.21 4.06 8.56
C ALA A 59 4.01 4.86 7.98
N PHE A 60 2.78 4.38 8.18
CA PHE A 60 1.56 5.12 7.85
C PHE A 60 1.45 6.40 8.70
N ASP A 61 1.63 6.30 10.01
CA ASP A 61 1.57 7.46 10.92
C ASP A 61 2.62 8.52 10.57
N LYS A 62 3.78 8.10 10.07
CA LYS A 62 4.86 8.99 9.62
C LYS A 62 4.69 9.54 8.21
N GLY A 63 3.67 9.11 7.47
CA GLY A 63 3.47 9.47 6.06
C GLY A 63 4.59 8.96 5.15
N LEU A 64 5.29 7.90 5.57
CA LEU A 64 6.28 7.20 4.74
C LEU A 64 5.61 6.16 3.84
N LEU A 65 4.46 5.64 4.26
CA LEU A 65 3.59 4.77 3.50
C LEU A 65 2.22 5.46 3.40
N VAL A 66 1.68 5.56 2.18
CA VAL A 66 0.44 6.32 1.93
C VAL A 66 -0.42 5.57 0.93
N THR A 67 -1.71 5.42 1.23
CA THR A 67 -2.70 4.88 0.29
C THR A 67 -3.46 6.03 -0.35
N ILE A 68 -3.45 6.11 -1.68
CA ILE A 68 -4.16 7.13 -2.44
C ILE A 68 -5.59 6.68 -2.66
N LEU A 69 -6.55 7.54 -2.33
CA LEU A 69 -7.94 7.32 -2.73
C LEU A 69 -8.10 7.70 -4.20
N GLN A 70 -8.47 6.73 -5.04
CA GLN A 70 -8.84 7.03 -6.42
C GLN A 70 -10.17 7.80 -6.45
N PRO A 71 -10.26 8.93 -7.20
CA PRO A 71 -11.53 9.60 -7.45
C PRO A 71 -12.56 8.64 -8.03
N ILE A 72 -13.82 8.76 -7.64
CA ILE A 72 -14.93 7.94 -8.18
C ILE A 72 -15.00 8.06 -9.70
N THR A 73 -14.70 9.25 -10.23
CA THR A 73 -14.64 9.52 -11.68
C THR A 73 -13.61 8.67 -12.42
N SER A 74 -12.64 8.10 -11.74
CA SER A 74 -11.59 7.25 -12.31
C SER A 74 -11.83 5.75 -12.07
N GLN A 75 -12.88 5.37 -11.35
CA GLN A 75 -13.14 3.96 -11.04
C GLN A 75 -13.99 3.29 -12.13
N ASN A 76 -13.51 2.15 -12.64
CA ASN A 76 -14.30 1.29 -13.51
C ASN A 76 -15.32 0.52 -12.67
N ILE A 77 -16.56 1.03 -12.59
CA ILE A 77 -17.65 0.35 -11.87
C ILE A 77 -18.07 -0.88 -12.68
N THR A 78 -17.57 -2.06 -12.32
CA THR A 78 -18.17 -3.32 -12.77
C THR A 78 -19.46 -3.52 -12.00
N ARG A 79 -20.61 -3.22 -12.60
CA ARG A 79 -21.90 -3.64 -12.05
C ARG A 79 -21.92 -5.16 -11.99
N ARG A 80 -21.75 -5.72 -10.78
CA ARG A 80 -22.07 -7.12 -10.54
C ARG A 80 -23.58 -7.18 -10.36
N TYR A 81 -24.29 -7.67 -11.37
CA TYR A 81 -25.70 -8.01 -11.22
C TYR A 81 -25.76 -9.17 -10.24
N VAL A 82 -26.26 -8.93 -9.02
CA VAL A 82 -26.60 -10.02 -8.11
C VAL A 82 -27.88 -10.60 -8.69
N SER A 83 -27.76 -11.71 -9.42
CA SER A 83 -28.91 -12.55 -9.69
C SER A 83 -29.34 -13.15 -8.35
N ASP A 84 -30.40 -12.60 -7.77
CA ASP A 84 -31.17 -13.29 -6.74
C ASP A 84 -31.76 -14.55 -7.39
N SER A 85 -30.99 -15.64 -7.36
CA SER A 85 -31.48 -16.98 -7.68
C SER A 85 -32.16 -17.52 -6.43
N SER A 86 -33.36 -17.00 -6.15
CA SER A 86 -34.31 -17.61 -5.21
C SER A 86 -35.51 -18.09 -6.02
N ALA A 87 -35.46 -19.35 -6.45
CA ALA A 87 -36.61 -20.15 -6.88
C ALA A 87 -36.33 -21.62 -6.57
#